data_AF-A0A7J6DTQ7-F1
#
_entry.id   AF-A0A7J6DTQ7-F1
#
_cell.length_a   1.000
_cell.length_b   1.000
_cell.length_c   1.000
_cell.angle_alpha   90.00
_cell.angle_beta   90.00
_cell.angle_gamma   90.00
#
_symmetry.space_group_name_H-M   'P 1'
#
loop_
_entity.id
_entity.type
_entity.pdbx_description
1 polymer ?
#
loop_
_entity_poly.entity_id
_entity_poly.type
_entity_poly.pdbx_seq_one_letter_code
_entity_poly.pdbx_strand_id
1 'polypeptide(L)' 'MEEFCRSSVTTIWHYHGGCTVGKVVDGDFRVMGVNSLRVVDGSTFRVCLGTNPQATTMMLGRYVGLKMLQERKVKAKAE' A
#
# COMPACT_ATOMS: atom_id res chain seq x y z
N MET A 1 26.71 -9.72 22.32
CA MET A 1 26.00 -9.21 21.13
C MET A 1 24.52 -9.54 21.20
N GLU A 2 24.12 -10.80 21.45
CA GLU A 2 22.71 -11.19 21.54
C GLU A 2 21.90 -10.37 22.57
N GLU A 3 22.38 -10.28 23.81
CA GLU A 3 21.68 -9.59 24.89
C GLU A 3 21.48 -8.09 24.59
N PHE A 4 22.51 -7.42 24.07
CA PHE A 4 22.44 -6.04 23.60
C PHE A 4 21.39 -5.86 22.50
N CYS A 5 21.33 -6.76 21.50
CA CYS A 5 20.32 -6.69 20.45
C CYS A 5 18.91 -6.84 21.02
N ARG A 6 18.69 -7.81 21.92
CA ARG A 6 17.38 -8.04 22.54
C ARG A 6 16.91 -6.85 23.38
N SER A 7 17.82 -6.20 24.11
CA SER A 7 17.47 -5.07 25.00
C SER A 7 17.33 -3.73 24.29
N SER A 8 17.92 -3.57 23.10
CA SER A 8 17.96 -2.28 22.38
C SER A 8 17.15 -2.24 21.08
N VAL A 9 16.78 -3.39 20.52
CA VAL A 9 16.03 -3.43 19.26
C VAL A 9 14.71 -2.67 19.39
N THR A 10 14.44 -1.83 18.40
CA THR A 10 13.20 -1.07 18.28
C THR A 10 12.79 -1.02 16.83
N THR A 11 11.58 -0.53 16.57
CA THR A 11 11.12 -0.28 15.22
C THR A 11 11.91 0.87 14.58
N ILE A 12 12.07 0.82 13.26
CA ILE A 12 12.44 1.96 12.44
C ILE A 12 11.21 2.61 11.78
N TRP A 13 10.01 2.29 12.27
CA TRP A 13 8.72 2.80 11.81
C TRP A 13 8.35 2.43 10.37
N HIS A 14 8.90 1.35 9.82
CA HIS A 14 8.64 0.85 8.47
C HIS A 14 7.61 -0.30 8.45
N TYR A 15 6.44 -0.09 9.07
CA TYR A 15 5.40 -1.12 9.12
C TYR A 15 4.77 -1.38 7.75
N HIS A 16 4.52 -2.66 7.44
CA HIS A 16 3.91 -3.06 6.17
C HIS A 16 3.16 -4.41 6.25
N GLY A 17 2.40 -4.77 5.21
CA GLY A 17 1.85 -6.12 5.02
C GLY A 17 0.47 -6.43 5.60
N GLY A 18 -0.23 -5.47 6.22
CA GLY A 18 -1.56 -5.69 6.80
C GLY A 18 -2.70 -5.94 5.78
N CYS A 19 -2.62 -5.38 4.57
CA CYS A 19 -3.65 -5.48 3.52
C CYS A 19 -3.04 -5.95 2.19
N THR A 20 -2.32 -7.07 2.21
CA THR A 20 -1.58 -7.55 1.02
C THR A 20 -2.49 -7.84 -0.19
N VAL A 21 -1.95 -7.55 -1.38
CA VAL A 21 -2.60 -7.82 -2.67
C VAL A 21 -2.83 -9.32 -2.85
N GLY A 22 -4.05 -9.70 -3.26
CA GLY A 22 -4.49 -11.09 -3.41
C GLY A 22 -4.91 -11.77 -2.11
N LYS A 23 -4.87 -11.06 -0.98
CA LYS A 23 -5.36 -11.54 0.33
C LYS A 23 -6.41 -10.63 0.94
N VAL A 24 -6.23 -9.31 0.86
CA VAL A 24 -7.19 -8.31 1.36
C VAL A 24 -7.69 -7.38 0.23
N VAL A 25 -6.78 -6.94 -0.64
CA VAL A 25 -7.11 -6.10 -1.79
C VAL A 25 -6.85 -6.81 -3.12
N ASP A 26 -7.56 -6.41 -4.18
CA ASP A 26 -7.30 -6.86 -5.55
C ASP A 26 -6.11 -6.11 -6.19
N GLY A 27 -5.82 -6.42 -7.47
CA GLY A 27 -4.73 -5.77 -8.23
C GLY A 27 -4.93 -4.28 -8.51
N ASP A 28 -6.12 -3.76 -8.26
CA ASP A 28 -6.50 -2.35 -8.38
C ASP A 28 -6.68 -1.69 -7.00
N PHE A 29 -6.14 -2.33 -5.95
CA PHE A 29 -6.17 -1.88 -4.56
C PHE A 29 -7.57 -1.78 -3.97
N ARG A 30 -8.59 -2.40 -4.59
CA ARG A 30 -9.96 -2.45 -4.07
C ARG A 30 -10.07 -3.51 -3.00
N VAL A 31 -10.75 -3.18 -1.90
CA VAL A 31 -11.00 -4.13 -0.83
C VAL A 31 -11.93 -5.23 -1.33
N MET A 32 -11.50 -6.49 -1.25
CA MET A 32 -12.29 -7.61 -1.76
C MET A 32 -13.59 -7.76 -0.97
N GLY A 33 -14.71 -7.93 -1.68
CA GLY A 33 -16.04 -8.05 -1.07
C GLY A 33 -16.65 -6.73 -0.59
N VAL A 34 -15.97 -5.59 -0.80
CA VAL A 34 -16.47 -4.27 -0.39
C VAL A 34 -16.53 -3.33 -1.60
N ASN A 35 -17.66 -2.67 -1.77
CA ASN A 35 -17.84 -1.69 -2.84
C ASN A 35 -17.22 -0.34 -2.47
N SER A 36 -16.70 0.36 -3.47
CA SER A 36 -16.26 1.77 -3.35
C SER A 36 -15.17 2.04 -2.30
N LEU A 37 -14.39 1.03 -1.89
CA LEU A 37 -13.30 1.15 -0.92
C LEU A 37 -11.97 0.65 -1.49
N ARG A 38 -10.90 1.42 -1.27
CA ARG A 38 -9.52 1.05 -1.60
C ARG A 38 -8.60 1.30 -0.41
N VAL A 39 -7.53 0.50 -0.31
CA VAL A 39 -6.42 0.73 0.65
C VAL A 39 -5.16 1.04 -0.15
N VAL A 40 -4.55 2.20 0.11
CA VAL A 40 -3.39 2.70 -0.65
C VAL A 40 -2.36 3.24 0.32
N ASP A 41 -1.67 2.34 1.01
CA ASP A 41 -0.63 2.63 1.99
C ASP A 41 0.38 1.47 2.11
N GLY A 42 1.31 1.56 3.06
CA GLY A 42 2.32 0.54 3.32
C GLY A 42 1.77 -0.83 3.72
N SER A 43 0.52 -0.93 4.18
CA SER A 43 -0.09 -2.22 4.50
C SER A 43 -0.22 -3.12 3.26
N THR A 44 -0.20 -2.54 2.06
CA THR A 44 -0.30 -3.28 0.80
C THR A 44 1.04 -3.86 0.31
N PHE A 45 2.17 -3.46 0.91
CA PHE A 45 3.49 -3.96 0.51
C PHE A 45 3.70 -5.42 0.96
N ARG A 46 4.11 -6.27 0.01
CA ARG A 46 4.41 -7.68 0.27
C ARG A 46 5.72 -7.90 1.01
N VAL A 47 6.68 -7.00 0.83
CA VAL A 47 8.03 -7.09 1.40
C VAL A 47 8.44 -5.73 1.97
N CYS A 48 9.33 -5.77 2.96
CA CYS A 48 9.99 -4.54 3.43
C CYS A 48 10.90 -4.03 2.32
N LEU A 49 10.74 -2.77 1.97
CA LEU A 49 11.64 -2.11 1.03
C LEU A 49 12.91 -1.73 1.78
N GLY A 50 14.09 -1.99 1.19
CA GLY A 50 15.39 -1.68 1.81
C GLY A 50 15.73 -0.19 1.88
N THR A 51 14.73 0.70 1.90
CA THR A 51 14.86 2.15 1.93
C THR A 51 13.74 2.75 2.79
N ASN A 52 13.83 4.04 3.11
CA ASN A 52 12.76 4.74 3.82
C ASN A 52 11.45 4.66 2.99
N PRO A 53 10.33 4.19 3.57
CA PRO A 53 9.09 3.91 2.84
C PRO A 53 8.36 5.18 2.40
N GLN A 54 8.77 6.37 2.86
CA GLN A 54 8.09 7.62 2.54
C GLN A 54 7.97 7.83 1.02
N ALA A 55 9.09 7.72 0.29
CA ALA A 55 9.09 7.94 -1.15
C ALA A 55 8.19 6.94 -1.89
N THR A 56 8.27 5.66 -1.53
CA THR A 56 7.46 4.62 -2.16
C THR A 56 5.98 4.77 -1.84
N THR A 57 5.64 5.14 -0.60
CA THR A 57 4.25 5.39 -0.18
C THR A 57 3.66 6.57 -0.94
N MET A 58 4.40 7.68 -1.06
CA MET A 58 3.97 8.84 -1.84
C MET A 58 3.79 8.51 -3.33
N MET A 59 4.71 7.73 -3.91
CA MET A 59 4.60 7.30 -5.31
C MET A 59 3.36 6.44 -5.51
N LEU A 60 3.13 5.45 -4.64
CA LEU A 60 1.96 4.58 -4.69
C LEU A 60 0.66 5.40 -4.65
N GLY A 61 0.55 6.34 -3.72
CA GLY A 61 -0.59 7.24 -3.63
C GLY A 61 -0.82 8.04 -4.91
N ARG A 62 0.24 8.62 -5.48
CA ARG A 62 0.16 9.36 -6.76
C ARG A 62 -0.28 8.45 -7.92
N TYR A 63 0.32 7.27 -8.04
CA TYR A 63 0.02 6.34 -9.13
C TYR A 63 -1.45 5.90 -9.09
N VAL A 64 -1.94 5.44 -7.94
CA VAL A 64 -3.34 4.99 -7.80
C VAL A 64 -4.31 6.15 -7.97
N GLY A 65 -3.99 7.34 -7.44
CA GLY A 65 -4.81 8.54 -7.64
C GLY A 65 -4.98 8.92 -9.12
N LEU A 66 -3.90 8.90 -9.90
CA LEU A 66 -3.95 9.16 -11.34
C LEU A 66 -4.74 8.08 -12.08
N LYS A 67 -4.55 6.81 -11.73
CA LYS A 67 -5.30 5.69 -12.30
C LYS A 67 -6.81 5.84 -12.05
N MET A 68 -7.21 6.22 -10.84
CA MET A 68 -8.62 6.47 -10.49
C MET A 68 -9.24 7.61 -11.31
N LEU A 69 -8.49 8.71 -11.55
CA LEU A 69 -8.96 9.79 -12.41
C LEU A 69 -9.17 9.33 -13.85
N GLN A 70 -8.26 8.50 -14.36
CA GLN A 70 -8.38 7.93 -15.70
C GLN A 70 -9.60 7.00 -15.82
N GLU A 71 -9.80 6.10 -14.85
CA GLU A 71 -10.97 5.21 -14.80
C GLU A 71 -12.29 6.00 -14.84
N ARG A 72 -12.39 7.10 -14.08
CA ARG A 72 -13.57 7.97 -14.05
C ARG A 72 -13.80 8.66 -15.40
N LYS A 73 -12.74 9.14 -16.05
CA LYS A 73 -12.82 9.76 -17.39
C LYS A 73 -13.29 8.76 -18.45
N VAL A 74 -12.82 7.52 -18.38
CA VAL A 74 -13.23 6.46 -19.33
C VAL A 74 -14.71 6.13 -19.13
N LYS A 75 -15.18 5.99 -17.88
CA LYS A 75 -16.61 5.79 -17.59
C LYS A 75 -17.48 6.92 -18.14
N ALA A 76 -17.13 8.17 -17.87
CA ALA A 76 -17.89 9.32 -18.33
C ALA A 76 -17.96 9.49 -19.87
N LYS A 77 -17.07 8.82 -20.62
CA LYS A 77 -17.11 8.79 -22.10
C LYS A 77 -17.90 7.61 -22.66
N ALA A 78 -18.11 6.58 -21.85
CA ALA A 78 -18.85 5.38 -22.22
C ALA A 78 -20.35 5.49 -21.89
N GLU A 79 -20.70 6.43 -21.03
CA GLU A 79 -22.07 6.93 -20.77
C GLU A 79 -22.46 7.97 -21.83
#